data_AF-A0A352AJ74-F1
#
_entry.id   AF-A0A352AJ74-F1
#
_cell.length_a   1.000
_cell.length_b   1.000
_cell.length_c   1.000
_cell.angle_alpha   90.00
_cell.angle_beta   90.00
_cell.angle_gamma   90.00
#
_symmetry.space_group_name_H-M   'P 1'
#
loop_
_entity.id
_entity.type
_entity.pdbx_description
1 polymer ?
#
loop_
_entity_poly.entity_id
_entity_poly.type
_entity_poly.pdbx_seq_one_letter_code
_entity_poly.pdbx_strand_id
1 'polypeptide(L)'
;MYQQNAKHPLSNELQPLSDETFATMWQIFVHIGKFWQNMEDPTPYKAVLYSFMLNRINLRPIYREYYSIAQKAIKDLIAEKGNDEDKAYEYLFTDKDLTKTPPETLIALTRQVVANEFIALQLSLGGFKKFGAKNYCGYIGGAYIPGQPAPYRTFESQLPQ
;
A
#
# COMPACT_ATOMS: atom_id res chain seq x y z
N MET A 1 -4.51 -31.65 -29.23
CA MET A 1 -4.17 -31.66 -27.80
C MET A 1 -5.16 -30.77 -27.07
N TYR A 2 -6.14 -31.35 -26.36
CA TYR A 2 -7.06 -30.59 -25.53
C TYR A 2 -6.42 -30.44 -24.15
N GLN A 3 -5.95 -29.24 -23.83
CA GLN A 3 -5.54 -28.91 -22.47
C GLN A 3 -6.83 -28.68 -21.67
N GLN A 4 -7.27 -29.71 -20.94
CA GLN A 4 -8.31 -29.54 -19.94
C GLN A 4 -7.78 -28.55 -18.88
N ASN A 5 -8.36 -27.36 -18.83
CA ASN A 5 -8.16 -26.43 -17.72
C ASN A 5 -8.70 -27.10 -16.45
N ALA A 6 -7.82 -27.76 -15.70
CA ALA A 6 -8.15 -28.27 -14.38
C ALA A 6 -8.48 -27.06 -13.48
N LYS A 7 -9.77 -26.77 -13.32
CA LYS A 7 -10.24 -25.83 -12.29
C LYS A 7 -9.93 -26.48 -10.95
N HIS A 8 -8.92 -25.95 -10.24
CA HIS A 8 -8.56 -26.43 -8.92
C HIS A 8 -9.77 -26.23 -7.98
N PRO A 9 -10.16 -27.18 -7.12
CA PRO A 9 -11.32 -27.06 -6.24
C PRO A 9 -11.19 -25.94 -5.18
N LEU A 10 -10.00 -25.34 -5.04
CA LEU A 10 -9.77 -24.14 -4.23
C LEU A 10 -9.86 -22.82 -5.04
N SER A 11 -10.04 -22.90 -6.36
CA SER A 11 -10.37 -21.76 -7.21
C SER A 11 -11.87 -21.46 -7.06
N ASN A 12 -12.30 -21.11 -5.84
CA ASN A 12 -13.51 -20.33 -5.73
C ASN A 12 -13.26 -19.06 -6.53
N GLU A 13 -13.97 -18.89 -7.64
CA GLU A 13 -13.96 -17.65 -8.41
C GLU A 13 -14.48 -16.57 -7.47
N LEU A 14 -13.55 -15.88 -6.80
CA LEU A 14 -13.88 -14.76 -5.95
C LEU A 14 -14.62 -13.76 -6.83
N GLN A 15 -15.83 -13.39 -6.41
CA GLN A 15 -16.59 -12.37 -7.13
C GLN A 15 -15.70 -11.13 -7.30
N PRO A 16 -15.64 -10.52 -8.50
CA PRO A 16 -14.85 -9.32 -8.70
C PRO A 16 -15.25 -8.25 -7.68
N LEU A 17 -14.29 -7.43 -7.24
CA LEU A 17 -14.57 -6.21 -6.49
C LEU A 17 -15.49 -5.31 -7.35
N SER A 18 -16.41 -4.60 -6.71
CA SER A 18 -17.20 -3.61 -7.44
C SER A 18 -16.28 -2.50 -7.95
N ASP A 19 -16.60 -1.97 -9.13
CA ASP A 19 -15.83 -0.88 -9.75
C ASP A 19 -15.77 0.35 -8.83
N GLU A 20 -16.84 0.61 -8.09
CA GLU A 20 -16.93 1.70 -7.13
C GLU A 20 -15.98 1.51 -5.95
N THR A 21 -15.96 0.32 -5.32
CA THR A 21 -15.04 0.03 -4.22
C THR A 21 -13.60 0.16 -4.69
N PHE A 22 -13.28 -0.40 -5.86
CA PHE A 22 -11.93 -0.29 -6.40
C PHE A 22 -11.56 1.16 -6.73
N ALA A 23 -12.49 1.96 -7.28
CA ALA A 23 -12.26 3.37 -7.52
C ALA A 23 -11.94 4.12 -6.22
N THR A 24 -12.66 3.87 -5.13
CA THR A 24 -12.35 4.50 -3.83
C THR A 24 -11.00 4.03 -3.28
N MET A 25 -10.67 2.74 -3.39
CA MET A 25 -9.35 2.24 -2.95
C MET A 25 -8.22 2.85 -3.78
N TRP A 26 -8.46 3.04 -5.08
CA TRP A 26 -7.55 3.74 -5.97
C TRP A 26 -7.34 5.19 -5.54
N GLN A 27 -8.40 5.91 -5.14
CA GLN A 27 -8.29 7.27 -4.62
C GLN A 27 -7.47 7.34 -3.34
N ILE A 28 -7.71 6.44 -2.36
CA ILE A 28 -6.88 6.36 -1.15
C ILE A 28 -5.40 6.21 -1.53
N PHE A 29 -5.09 5.30 -2.47
CA PHE A 29 -3.73 5.06 -2.94
C PHE A 29 -3.11 6.32 -3.58
N VAL A 30 -3.83 7.00 -4.48
CA VAL A 30 -3.35 8.24 -5.12
C VAL A 30 -3.12 9.35 -4.09
N HIS A 31 -4.03 9.53 -3.13
CA HIS A 31 -3.88 10.55 -2.10
C HIS A 31 -2.74 10.27 -1.13
N ILE A 32 -2.41 9.00 -0.84
CA ILE A 32 -1.15 8.66 -0.16
C ILE A 32 0.03 9.16 -1.01
N GLY A 33 0.02 8.88 -2.31
CA GLY A 33 1.04 9.32 -3.25
C GLY A 33 1.28 10.84 -3.21
N LYS A 34 0.18 11.58 -3.29
CA LYS A 34 0.14 13.04 -3.23
C LYS A 34 0.62 13.59 -1.89
N PHE A 35 0.12 13.04 -0.78
CA PHE A 35 0.41 13.53 0.58
C PHE A 35 1.90 13.36 0.94
N TRP A 36 2.47 12.18 0.70
CA TRP A 36 3.90 11.92 0.97
C TRP A 36 4.83 12.34 -0.17
N GLN A 37 4.28 12.83 -1.29
CA GLN A 37 5.02 13.20 -2.49
C GLN A 37 6.00 12.11 -2.94
N ASN A 38 5.56 10.86 -2.83
CA ASN A 38 6.38 9.67 -2.99
C ASN A 38 6.07 8.95 -4.32
N MET A 39 5.16 9.49 -5.14
CA MET A 39 4.75 8.89 -6.40
C MET A 39 4.39 10.00 -7.38
N GLU A 40 5.23 10.19 -8.40
CA GLU A 40 5.05 11.23 -9.41
C GLU A 40 3.92 10.88 -10.38
N ASP A 41 3.90 9.64 -10.89
CA ASP A 41 2.79 9.09 -11.68
C ASP A 41 2.27 7.80 -11.02
N PRO A 42 1.05 7.81 -10.47
CA PRO A 42 0.45 6.61 -9.90
C PRO A 42 -0.07 5.63 -10.96
N THR A 43 -0.38 6.08 -12.18
CA THR A 43 -1.12 5.31 -13.21
C THR A 43 -0.61 3.88 -13.43
N PRO A 44 0.71 3.62 -13.54
CA PRO A 44 1.24 2.27 -13.76
C PRO A 44 0.91 1.28 -12.63
N TYR A 45 0.64 1.78 -11.43
CA TYR A 45 0.40 0.96 -10.24
C TYR A 45 -1.07 0.57 -10.05
N LYS A 46 -1.99 1.03 -10.91
CA LYS A 46 -3.42 0.73 -10.77
C LYS A 46 -3.71 -0.78 -10.86
N ALA A 47 -3.11 -1.47 -11.84
CA ALA A 47 -3.24 -2.93 -11.98
C ALA A 47 -2.53 -3.69 -10.84
N VAL A 48 -1.42 -3.14 -10.34
CA VAL A 48 -0.68 -3.69 -9.19
C VAL A 48 -1.53 -3.63 -7.92
N LEU A 49 -2.17 -2.48 -7.65
CA LEU A 49 -3.08 -2.31 -6.52
C LEU A 49 -4.24 -3.29 -6.60
N TYR A 50 -4.86 -3.43 -7.77
CA TYR A 50 -5.97 -4.37 -7.97
C TYR A 50 -5.55 -5.81 -7.64
N SER A 51 -4.41 -6.25 -8.17
CA SER A 51 -3.86 -7.58 -7.92
C SER A 51 -3.51 -7.77 -6.44
N PHE A 52 -2.95 -6.75 -5.79
CA PHE A 52 -2.68 -6.75 -4.35
C PHE A 52 -3.95 -6.96 -3.53
N MET A 53 -5.03 -6.23 -3.84
CA MET A 53 -6.32 -6.36 -3.15
C MET A 53 -6.93 -7.74 -3.34
N LEU A 54 -6.91 -8.30 -4.56
CA LEU A 54 -7.38 -9.66 -4.80
C LEU A 54 -6.57 -10.70 -4.01
N ASN A 55 -5.25 -10.54 -3.96
CA ASN A 55 -4.40 -11.42 -3.16
C ASN A 55 -4.74 -11.35 -1.66
N ARG A 56 -5.01 -10.15 -1.12
CA ARG A 56 -5.46 -9.98 0.27
C ARG A 56 -6.78 -10.67 0.54
N ILE A 57 -7.76 -10.53 -0.36
CA ILE A 57 -9.07 -11.21 -0.23
C ILE A 57 -8.92 -12.72 -0.31
N ASN A 58 -8.08 -13.24 -1.22
CA ASN A 58 -7.80 -14.67 -1.34
C ASN A 58 -7.19 -15.26 -0.07
N LEU A 59 -6.25 -14.54 0.55
CA LEU A 59 -5.62 -14.97 1.79
C LEU A 59 -6.57 -14.85 2.99
N ARG A 60 -7.36 -13.77 3.03
CA ARG A 60 -8.26 -13.43 4.13
C ARG A 60 -9.53 -12.79 3.57
N PRO A 61 -10.63 -13.55 3.37
CA PRO A 61 -11.85 -13.06 2.73
C PRO A 61 -12.45 -11.80 3.37
N ILE A 62 -12.22 -11.58 4.67
CA ILE A 62 -12.64 -10.38 5.42
C ILE A 62 -12.14 -9.06 4.82
N TYR A 63 -11.06 -9.06 4.03
CA TYR A 63 -10.59 -7.84 3.35
C TYR A 63 -11.62 -7.25 2.40
N ARG A 64 -12.54 -8.06 1.87
CA ARG A 64 -13.67 -7.54 1.08
C ARG A 64 -14.51 -6.57 1.90
N GLU A 65 -14.83 -6.95 3.14
CA GLU A 65 -15.58 -6.11 4.06
C GLU A 65 -14.78 -4.87 4.46
N TYR A 66 -13.48 -5.01 4.71
CA TYR A 66 -12.63 -3.86 5.02
C TYR A 66 -12.60 -2.82 3.88
N TYR A 67 -12.57 -3.26 2.62
CA TYR A 67 -12.63 -2.33 1.48
C TYR A 67 -14.01 -1.68 1.32
N SER A 68 -15.09 -2.42 1.57
CA SER A 68 -16.45 -1.86 1.56
C SER A 68 -16.66 -0.84 2.69
N ILE A 69 -16.20 -1.15 3.90
CA ILE A 69 -16.21 -0.25 5.05
C ILE A 69 -15.38 1.00 4.75
N ALA A 70 -14.19 0.84 4.17
CA ALA A 70 -13.34 1.97 3.80
C ALA A 70 -14.00 2.87 2.76
N GLN A 71 -14.69 2.30 1.75
CA GLN A 71 -15.47 3.08 0.81
C GLN A 71 -16.51 3.94 1.52
N LYS A 72 -17.29 3.36 2.44
CA LYS A 72 -18.30 4.10 3.21
C LYS A 72 -17.65 5.17 4.10
N ALA A 73 -16.66 4.80 4.90
CA ALA A 73 -15.99 5.70 5.85
C ALA A 73 -15.35 6.91 5.16
N ILE A 74 -14.76 6.73 3.97
CA ILE A 74 -14.20 7.83 3.18
C ILE A 74 -15.30 8.76 2.66
N LYS A 75 -16.41 8.22 2.13
CA LYS A 75 -17.53 9.04 1.66
C LYS A 75 -18.12 9.88 2.80
N ASP A 76 -18.34 9.26 3.95
CA ASP A 76 -18.86 9.93 5.14
C ASP A 76 -17.89 11.02 5.59
N LEU A 77 -16.58 10.73 5.64
CA LEU A 77 -15.56 11.71 6.01
C LEU A 77 -15.46 12.88 5.03
N ILE A 78 -15.55 12.63 3.71
CA ILE A 78 -15.55 13.70 2.70
C ILE A 78 -16.76 14.62 2.91
N ALA A 79 -17.93 14.04 3.15
CA ALA A 79 -19.14 14.81 3.45
C ALA A 79 -18.97 15.64 4.74
N GLU A 80 -18.43 15.06 5.81
CA GLU A 80 -18.15 15.74 7.07
C GLU A 80 -17.13 16.89 6.94
N LYS A 81 -16.18 16.78 6.02
CA LYS A 81 -15.19 17.83 5.72
C LYS A 81 -15.68 18.84 4.69
N GLY A 82 -16.99 18.88 4.40
CA GLY A 82 -17.58 19.87 3.49
C GLY A 82 -17.36 19.57 2.01
N ASN A 83 -17.25 18.28 1.65
CA ASN A 83 -16.89 17.78 0.32
C ASN A 83 -15.47 18.16 -0.15
N ASP A 84 -14.57 18.42 0.81
CA ASP A 84 -13.15 18.68 0.55
C ASP A 84 -12.37 17.37 0.67
N GLU A 85 -12.08 16.74 -0.47
CA GLU A 85 -11.37 15.46 -0.52
C GLU A 85 -9.96 15.56 0.07
N ASP A 86 -9.22 16.62 -0.24
CA ASP A 86 -7.84 16.78 0.23
C ASP A 86 -7.79 16.88 1.75
N LYS A 87 -8.70 17.65 2.38
CA LYS A 87 -8.81 17.71 3.85
C LYS A 87 -9.23 16.38 4.47
N ALA A 88 -10.13 15.64 3.82
CA ALA A 88 -10.55 14.33 4.30
C ALA A 88 -9.38 13.33 4.33
N TYR A 89 -8.60 13.26 3.24
CA TYR A 89 -7.45 12.38 3.19
C TYR A 89 -6.31 12.83 4.10
N GLU A 90 -6.04 14.14 4.20
CA GLU A 90 -5.10 14.68 5.18
C GLU A 90 -5.48 14.27 6.60
N TYR A 91 -6.76 14.40 6.97
CA TYR A 91 -7.28 13.97 8.27
C TYR A 91 -7.05 12.46 8.50
N LEU A 92 -7.42 11.63 7.52
CA LEU A 92 -7.21 10.18 7.58
C LEU A 92 -5.75 9.82 7.87
N PHE A 93 -4.81 10.56 7.29
CA PHE A 93 -3.39 10.26 7.36
C PHE A 93 -2.68 10.83 8.59
N THR A 94 -3.17 11.94 9.14
CA THR A 94 -2.46 12.71 10.18
C THR A 94 -3.05 12.62 11.57
N ASP A 95 -4.35 12.29 11.69
CA ASP A 95 -5.00 12.22 12.99
C ASP A 95 -4.45 11.04 13.81
N LYS A 96 -3.95 11.36 15.00
CA LYS A 96 -3.30 10.40 15.91
C LYS A 96 -4.32 9.44 16.54
N ASP A 97 -5.54 9.89 16.77
CA ASP A 97 -6.59 9.08 17.39
C ASP A 97 -6.99 7.90 16.49
N LEU A 98 -6.85 8.07 15.16
CA LEU A 98 -7.09 7.00 14.18
C LEU A 98 -6.07 5.85 14.25
N THR A 99 -4.96 6.03 14.97
CA THR A 99 -3.92 5.00 15.16
C THR A 99 -4.06 4.22 16.47
N LYS A 100 -5.00 4.60 17.34
CA LYS A 100 -5.26 3.90 18.61
C LYS A 100 -5.80 2.51 18.36
N THR A 101 -5.25 1.52 19.08
CA THR A 101 -5.66 0.11 18.98
C THR A 101 -6.42 -0.30 20.24
N PRO A 102 -7.59 -0.97 20.14
CA PRO A 102 -8.29 -1.34 18.91
C PRO A 102 -8.96 -0.14 18.20
N PRO A 103 -9.25 -0.23 16.88
CA PRO A 103 -9.97 0.84 16.18
C PRO A 103 -11.40 0.95 16.72
N GLU A 104 -11.76 2.14 17.19
CA GLU A 104 -13.09 2.42 17.77
C GLU A 104 -14.11 2.94 16.73
N THR A 105 -13.63 3.37 15.56
CA THR A 105 -14.44 3.93 14.48
C THR A 105 -14.12 3.28 13.13
N LEU A 106 -15.05 3.38 12.17
CA LEU A 106 -14.83 2.84 10.82
C LEU A 106 -13.67 3.54 10.10
N ILE A 107 -13.48 4.84 10.36
CA ILE A 107 -12.36 5.59 9.78
C ILE A 107 -11.02 5.19 10.43
N ALA A 108 -11.00 4.91 11.73
CA ALA A 108 -9.81 4.33 12.39
C ALA A 108 -9.47 2.95 11.84
N LEU A 109 -10.48 2.09 11.63
CA LEU A 109 -10.28 0.78 10.97
C LEU A 109 -9.71 0.95 9.55
N THR A 110 -10.26 1.89 8.78
CA THR A 110 -9.79 2.23 7.43
C THR A 110 -8.33 2.68 7.45
N ARG A 111 -7.96 3.55 8.39
CA ARG A 111 -6.57 3.99 8.59
C ARG A 111 -5.66 2.81 8.87
N GLN A 112 -6.01 1.99 9.86
CA GLN A 112 -5.15 0.94 10.38
C GLN A 112 -4.98 -0.24 9.43
N VAL A 113 -6.03 -0.64 8.72
CA VAL A 113 -6.03 -1.88 7.91
C VAL A 113 -5.82 -1.59 6.43
N VAL A 114 -6.42 -0.53 5.89
CA VAL A 114 -6.38 -0.25 4.44
C VAL A 114 -5.28 0.74 4.12
N ALA A 115 -5.31 1.93 4.71
CA ALA A 115 -4.35 2.99 4.37
C ALA A 115 -2.90 2.59 4.72
N ASN A 116 -2.68 1.97 5.88
CA ASN A 116 -1.35 1.49 6.27
C ASN A 116 -0.80 0.41 5.33
N GLU A 117 -1.64 -0.51 4.84
CA GLU A 117 -1.19 -1.51 3.87
C GLU A 117 -0.86 -0.88 2.51
N PHE A 118 -1.63 0.11 2.08
CA PHE A 118 -1.34 0.83 0.84
C PHE A 118 -0.07 1.68 0.95
N ILE A 119 0.18 2.29 2.11
CA ILE A 119 1.47 2.93 2.42
C ILE A 119 2.61 1.92 2.35
N ALA A 120 2.44 0.74 2.97
CA ALA A 120 3.43 -0.34 2.91
C ALA A 120 3.67 -0.82 1.48
N LEU A 121 2.62 -0.93 0.66
CA LEU A 121 2.73 -1.25 -0.76
C LEU A 121 3.53 -0.18 -1.51
N GLN A 122 3.22 1.12 -1.34
CA GLN A 122 3.98 2.18 -2.00
C GLN A 122 5.45 2.22 -1.58
N LEU A 123 5.74 1.94 -0.31
CA LEU A 123 7.11 1.74 0.18
C LEU A 123 7.79 0.63 -0.61
N SER A 124 7.16 -0.54 -0.75
CA SER A 124 7.72 -1.68 -1.48
C SER A 124 7.91 -1.41 -2.98
N LEU A 125 7.09 -0.54 -3.58
CA LEU A 125 7.19 -0.12 -4.98
C LEU A 125 8.26 0.97 -5.22
N GLY A 126 8.95 1.41 -4.18
CA GLY A 126 10.02 2.40 -4.29
C GLY A 126 9.58 3.85 -4.15
N GLY A 127 8.41 4.12 -3.56
CA GLY A 127 7.84 5.47 -3.49
C GLY A 127 8.70 6.49 -2.72
N PHE A 128 9.43 6.08 -1.69
CA PHE A 128 10.18 7.03 -0.85
C PHE A 128 11.53 7.50 -1.43
N LYS A 129 11.76 7.36 -2.75
CA LYS A 129 12.94 7.90 -3.44
C LYS A 129 13.18 9.40 -3.17
N LYS A 130 12.12 10.19 -2.97
CA LYS A 130 12.22 11.65 -2.70
C LYS A 130 12.87 11.99 -1.36
N PHE A 131 12.80 11.11 -0.37
CA PHE A 131 13.43 11.33 0.95
C PHE A 131 14.91 10.90 0.98
N GLY A 132 15.54 10.68 -0.18
CA GLY A 132 16.91 10.17 -0.27
C GLY A 132 17.05 8.70 0.14
N ALA A 133 15.98 8.06 0.61
CA ALA A 133 15.93 6.65 0.93
C ALA A 133 15.79 5.85 -0.38
N LYS A 134 16.87 5.20 -0.81
CA LYS A 134 16.79 4.14 -1.82
C LYS A 134 16.10 2.95 -1.16
N ASN A 135 14.83 2.72 -1.48
CA ASN A 135 14.20 1.43 -1.20
C ASN A 135 14.94 0.37 -2.01
N TYR A 136 15.80 -0.38 -1.34
CA TYR A 136 16.35 -1.62 -1.88
C TYR A 136 15.18 -2.59 -2.01
N CYS A 137 14.72 -2.84 -3.25
CA CYS A 137 14.00 -4.07 -3.54
C CYS A 137 14.89 -5.21 -3.05
N GLY A 138 14.44 -5.95 -2.02
CA GLY A 138 15.06 -7.17 -1.49
C GLY A 138 16.56 -7.30 -1.78
N TYR A 139 17.39 -6.72 -0.93
CA TYR A 139 18.79 -7.15 -0.83
C TYR A 139 18.79 -8.60 -0.30
N ILE A 140 18.69 -9.58 -1.19
CA ILE A 140 19.32 -10.89 -0.94
C ILE A 140 20.81 -10.63 -1.09
N GLY A 141 21.56 -10.91 -0.02
CA GLY A 141 22.90 -10.40 0.19
C GLY A 141 23.92 -10.71 -0.90
N GLY A 142 24.89 -9.80 -1.03
CA GLY A 142 26.25 -10.19 -1.39
C GLY A 142 26.81 -9.75 -2.75
N ALA A 143 26.14 -8.95 -3.56
CA ALA A 143 26.80 -8.43 -4.77
C ALA A 143 27.62 -7.17 -4.45
N TYR A 144 28.93 -7.33 -4.23
CA TYR A 144 29.88 -6.23 -4.32
C TYR A 144 29.91 -5.72 -5.76
N ILE A 145 29.51 -4.46 -5.98
CA ILE A 145 29.66 -3.79 -7.27
C ILE A 145 31.03 -3.10 -7.25
N PRO A 146 31.96 -3.46 -8.15
CA PRO A 146 33.26 -2.81 -8.23
C PRO A 146 33.09 -1.29 -8.36
N GLY A 147 33.65 -0.53 -7.41
CA GLY A 147 33.59 0.94 -7.40
C GLY A 147 32.46 1.55 -6.58
N GLN A 148 31.59 0.77 -5.93
CA GLN A 148 30.63 1.30 -4.94
C GLN A 148 31.11 1.04 -3.50
N PRO A 149 30.89 1.99 -2.57
CA PRO A 149 31.21 1.79 -1.17
C PRO A 149 30.42 0.61 -0.62
N ALA A 150 31.10 -0.24 0.15
CA ALA A 150 30.50 -1.45 0.70
C ALA A 150 29.31 -1.09 1.61
N PRO A 151 28.20 -1.84 1.55
CA PRO A 151 26.96 -1.51 2.26
C PRO A 151 27.00 -1.82 3.77
N TYR A 152 28.17 -2.18 4.31
CA TYR A 152 28.42 -2.48 5.72
C TYR A 152 29.57 -1.62 6.25
N ARG A 153 29.65 -1.44 7.58
CA ARG A 153 30.77 -0.73 8.21
C ARG A 153 32.08 -1.43 7.89
N THR A 154 32.93 -0.78 7.10
CA THR A 154 34.31 -1.19 6.87
C THR A 154 35.17 -0.57 7.97
N PHE A 155 35.88 -1.39 8.72
CA PHE A 155 36.95 -0.89 9.57
C PHE A 155 38.13 -0.56 8.66
N GLU A 156 38.63 0.68 8.70
CA GLU A 156 39.91 0.99 8.07
C GLU A 156 40.99 0.20 8.82
N SER A 157 41.55 -0.82 8.16
CA SER A 157 42.76 -1.45 8.64
C SER A 157 43.90 -0.44 8.44
N GLN A 158 44.20 0.34 9.48
CA GLN A 158 45.49 1.03 9.55
C GLN A 158 46.57 -0.05 9.61
N LEU A 159 47.22 -0.32 8.48
CA LEU A 159 48.43 -1.13 8.45
C LEU A 159 49.54 -0.34 9.15
N PRO A 160 50.23 -0.91 10.15
CA PRO A 160 51.42 -0.28 10.72
C PRO A 160 52.53 -0.23 9.66
N GLN A 161 53.18 0.93 9.55
CA GLN A 161 54.43 1.11 8.79
C GLN A 161 55.59 0.41 9.48
#